data_AF-A0A964QQZ3-F1
#
_entry.id   AF-A0A964QQZ3-F1
#
_cell.length_a   1.000
_cell.length_b   1.000
_cell.length_c   1.000
_cell.angle_alpha   90.00
_cell.angle_beta   90.00
_cell.angle_gamma   90.00
#
_symmetry.space_group_name_H-M   'P 1'
#
loop_
_entity.id
_entity.type
_entity.pdbx_description
1 polymer ?
#
loop_
_entity_poly.entity_id
_entity_poly.type
_entity_poly.pdbx_seq_one_letter_code
_entity_poly.pdbx_strand_id
1 'polypeptide(L)'
;MENKNLPHQNKATRETNWAFTLIELLVVIAIIAILASLLLPALSKARESGRTAVCVSNLRQIGIASATYSLDFAGHLPSFRNWLYTKAGDLTSGRLFPYLSSKPVYLCPTDKIELASKRRPQAPPPSGFGSSVGRRDYSYAMNCGICHATDLSSFLEPTRTLVYMEANLATNDYSGQVGPTIQVRSIALRHGNRGHAIMADNHIVKMDKKEYERNAQLKRFWFPTDDTRGPGGMQMGNSLK
;
A
#
# COMPACT_ATOMS: atom_id res chain seq x y z
N MET A 1 34.81 13.19 -85.53
CA MET A 1 33.79 12.45 -84.76
C MET A 1 33.29 13.39 -83.68
N GLU A 2 32.14 14.00 -83.91
CA GLU A 2 31.61 15.11 -83.11
C GLU A 2 30.74 14.57 -81.98
N ASN A 3 31.13 14.85 -80.74
CA ASN A 3 30.45 14.37 -79.54
C ASN A 3 29.41 15.41 -79.11
N LYS A 4 28.13 15.16 -79.44
CA LYS A 4 27.01 16.02 -79.04
C LYS A 4 26.55 15.66 -77.63
N ASN A 5 26.96 16.45 -76.64
CA ASN A 5 26.37 16.44 -75.30
C ASN A 5 24.95 17.03 -75.36
N LEU A 6 23.95 16.22 -75.03
CA LEU A 6 22.56 16.67 -74.87
C LEU A 6 22.37 17.26 -73.44
N PRO A 7 21.69 18.40 -73.30
CA PRO A 7 21.40 18.97 -71.98
C PRO A 7 20.30 18.18 -71.26
N HIS A 8 20.61 17.70 -70.05
CA HIS A 8 19.62 17.19 -69.10
C HIS A 8 18.72 18.34 -68.62
N GLN A 9 17.45 18.34 -69.06
CA GLN A 9 16.41 19.24 -68.59
C GLN A 9 15.95 18.84 -67.17
N ASN A 10 16.42 19.56 -66.14
CA ASN A 10 15.91 19.42 -64.78
C ASN A 10 14.48 19.99 -64.70
N LYS A 11 13.48 19.12 -64.65
CA LYS A 11 12.10 19.52 -64.31
C LYS A 11 12.07 19.94 -62.84
N ALA A 12 12.08 21.24 -62.59
CA ALA A 12 11.84 21.79 -61.26
C ALA A 12 10.41 21.45 -60.81
N THR A 13 10.27 20.45 -59.94
CA THR A 13 9.03 20.19 -59.22
C THR A 13 8.77 21.38 -58.29
N ARG A 14 7.69 22.13 -58.54
CA ARG A 14 7.20 23.14 -57.61
C ARG A 14 6.75 22.42 -56.33
N GLU A 15 7.63 22.39 -55.33
CA GLU A 15 7.28 22.09 -53.95
C GLU A 15 6.30 23.20 -53.49
N THR A 16 5.00 22.89 -53.47
CA THR A 16 3.99 23.78 -52.91
C THR A 16 4.14 23.78 -51.40
N ASN A 17 4.93 24.71 -50.87
CA ASN A 17 4.99 24.94 -49.43
C ASN A 17 3.63 25.47 -48.95
N TRP A 18 2.87 24.62 -48.25
CA TRP A 18 1.65 25.02 -47.57
C TRP A 18 2.03 25.90 -46.38
N ALA A 19 1.79 27.21 -46.50
CA ALA A 19 1.98 28.13 -45.40
C ALA A 19 0.84 27.95 -44.39
N PHE A 20 1.18 27.45 -43.19
CA PHE A 20 0.24 27.31 -42.08
C PHE A 20 -0.11 28.69 -41.51
N THR A 21 -1.39 28.97 -41.32
CA THR A 21 -1.81 30.25 -40.72
C THR A 21 -1.69 30.18 -39.19
N LEU A 22 -1.40 31.33 -38.56
CA LEU A 22 -1.39 31.46 -37.10
C LEU A 22 -2.74 31.02 -36.48
N ILE A 23 -3.84 31.31 -37.17
CA ILE A 23 -5.20 30.98 -36.71
C ILE A 23 -5.42 29.47 -36.69
N GLU A 24 -4.99 28.73 -37.73
CA GLU A 24 -5.10 27.27 -37.76
C GLU A 24 -4.33 26.63 -36.60
N LEU A 25 -3.12 27.12 -36.31
CA LEU A 25 -2.35 26.62 -35.17
C LEU A 25 -3.04 26.93 -33.82
N LEU A 26 -3.56 28.16 -33.67
CA LEU A 26 -4.28 28.61 -32.47
C LEU A 26 -5.54 27.78 -32.18
N VAL A 27 -6.33 27.47 -33.21
CA VAL A 27 -7.55 26.65 -33.05
C VAL A 27 -7.19 25.22 -32.65
N VAL A 28 -6.14 24.63 -33.22
CA VAL A 28 -5.71 23.27 -32.88
C VAL A 28 -5.25 23.17 -31.43
N ILE A 29 -4.41 24.09 -30.96
CA ILE A 29 -3.99 24.08 -29.55
C ILE A 29 -5.16 24.33 -28.60
N ALA A 30 -6.14 25.16 -29.00
CA ALA A 30 -7.34 25.39 -28.20
C ALA A 30 -8.19 24.12 -28.06
N ILE A 31 -8.39 23.36 -29.15
CA ILE A 31 -9.10 22.09 -29.11
C ILE A 31 -8.35 21.06 -28.26
N ILE A 32 -7.03 20.94 -28.43
CA ILE A 32 -6.18 20.04 -27.60
C ILE A 32 -6.28 20.42 -26.12
N ALA A 33 -6.25 21.71 -25.79
CA ALA A 33 -6.37 22.19 -24.42
C ALA A 33 -7.72 21.84 -23.79
N ILE A 34 -8.83 22.00 -24.52
CA ILE A 34 -10.18 21.61 -24.07
C ILE A 34 -10.23 20.10 -23.81
N LEU A 35 -9.79 19.28 -24.77
CA LEU A 35 -9.78 17.82 -24.62
C LEU A 35 -8.90 17.37 -23.46
N ALA A 36 -7.69 17.93 -23.34
CA ALA A 36 -6.78 17.62 -22.23
C ALA A 36 -7.37 18.00 -20.87
N SER A 37 -8.07 19.14 -20.77
CA SER A 37 -8.70 19.58 -19.51
C SER A 37 -9.75 18.60 -18.99
N LEU A 38 -10.46 17.89 -19.88
CA LEU A 38 -11.45 16.87 -19.52
C LEU A 38 -10.79 15.51 -19.22
N LEU A 39 -9.68 15.19 -19.89
CA LEU A 39 -8.98 13.91 -19.74
C LEU A 39 -8.11 13.85 -18.48
N LEU A 40 -7.49 14.96 -18.06
CA LEU A 40 -6.58 14.97 -16.91
C LEU A 40 -7.25 14.53 -15.58
N PRO A 41 -8.45 15.03 -15.21
CA PRO A 41 -9.15 14.56 -14.01
C PRO A 41 -9.53 13.08 -14.09
N ALA A 42 -9.97 12.61 -15.26
CA ALA A 42 -10.34 11.21 -15.47
C ALA A 42 -9.13 10.27 -15.36
N LEU A 43 -8.00 10.63 -15.98
CA LEU A 43 -6.76 9.87 -15.90
C LEU A 43 -6.21 9.82 -14.47
N SER A 44 -6.30 10.92 -13.72
CA SER A 44 -5.90 10.96 -12.31
C SER A 44 -6.71 9.98 -11.46
N LYS A 45 -8.05 9.96 -11.62
CA LYS A 45 -8.94 9.01 -10.94
C LYS A 45 -8.64 7.55 -11.33
N ALA A 46 -8.41 7.30 -12.62
CA ALA A 46 -8.07 5.95 -13.12
C ALA A 46 -6.74 5.45 -12.54
N ARG A 47 -5.71 6.30 -12.49
CA ARG A 47 -4.41 5.96 -11.86
C ARG A 47 -4.57 5.65 -10.38
N GLU A 48 -5.36 6.44 -9.66
CA GLU A 48 -5.61 6.18 -8.24
C GLU A 48 -6.36 4.86 -8.01
N SER A 49 -7.39 4.58 -8.81
CA SER A 49 -8.09 3.29 -8.77
C SER A 49 -7.16 2.12 -9.02
N GLY A 50 -6.23 2.24 -9.98
CA GLY A 50 -5.20 1.23 -10.23
C GLY A 50 -4.28 1.01 -9.03
N ARG A 51 -3.85 2.08 -8.35
CA ARG A 51 -3.04 1.99 -7.12
C ARG A 51 -3.82 1.32 -5.98
N THR A 52 -5.09 1.67 -5.81
CA THR A 52 -5.97 1.03 -4.83
C THR A 52 -6.09 -0.48 -5.10
N ALA A 53 -6.31 -0.88 -6.36
CA ALA A 53 -6.42 -2.28 -6.74
C ALA A 53 -5.15 -3.08 -6.41
N VAL A 54 -3.97 -2.52 -6.72
CA VAL A 54 -2.68 -3.13 -6.36
C VAL A 54 -2.51 -3.22 -4.85
N CYS A 55 -2.85 -2.16 -4.11
CA CYS A 55 -2.75 -2.17 -2.65
C CYS A 55 -3.62 -3.25 -2.00
N VAL A 56 -4.87 -3.38 -2.43
CA VAL A 56 -5.79 -4.42 -1.95
C VAL A 56 -5.29 -5.81 -2.32
N SER A 57 -4.77 -5.97 -3.55
CA SER A 57 -4.17 -7.23 -4.00
C SER A 57 -2.97 -7.63 -3.15
N ASN A 58 -2.08 -6.67 -2.85
CA ASN A 58 -0.92 -6.88 -1.99
C ASN A 58 -1.35 -7.32 -0.59
N LEU A 59 -2.31 -6.63 0.02
CA LEU A 59 -2.81 -6.98 1.36
C LEU A 59 -3.47 -8.36 1.39
N ARG A 60 -4.20 -8.73 0.32
CA ARG A 60 -4.77 -10.08 0.16
C ARG A 60 -3.68 -11.14 0.01
N GLN A 61 -2.62 -10.86 -0.76
CA GLN A 61 -1.47 -11.77 -0.88
C GLN A 61 -0.81 -12.00 0.49
N ILE A 62 -0.69 -10.96 1.32
CA ILE A 62 -0.20 -11.08 2.70
C ILE A 62 -1.08 -12.00 3.55
N GLY A 63 -2.41 -11.84 3.50
CA GLY A 63 -3.33 -12.74 4.21
C GLY A 63 -3.24 -14.19 3.75
N ILE A 64 -3.23 -14.42 2.43
CA ILE A 64 -3.09 -15.76 1.84
C ILE A 64 -1.77 -16.41 2.26
N ALA A 65 -0.66 -15.67 2.22
CA ALA A 65 0.63 -16.18 2.65
C ALA A 65 0.65 -16.54 4.14
N SER A 66 -0.04 -15.77 4.97
CA SER A 66 -0.16 -16.04 6.40
C SER A 66 -1.02 -17.26 6.70
N ALA A 67 -2.09 -17.45 5.93
CA ALA A 67 -2.89 -18.68 5.97
C ALA A 67 -2.12 -19.89 5.42
N THR A 68 -1.28 -19.70 4.41
CA THR A 68 -0.41 -20.78 3.89
C THR A 68 0.66 -21.15 4.92
N TYR A 69 1.28 -20.15 5.54
CA TYR A 69 2.19 -20.34 6.66
C TYR A 69 1.53 -21.15 7.78
N SER A 70 0.30 -20.84 8.16
CA SER A 70 -0.34 -21.57 9.26
C SER A 70 -0.54 -23.06 8.96
N LEU A 71 -0.71 -23.46 7.69
CA LEU A 71 -0.77 -24.87 7.29
C LEU A 71 0.55 -25.61 7.60
N ASP A 72 1.69 -24.96 7.40
CA ASP A 72 3.01 -25.54 7.66
C ASP A 72 3.39 -25.51 9.16
N PHE A 73 2.75 -24.63 9.93
CA PHE A 73 3.07 -24.37 11.35
C PHE A 73 1.91 -24.72 12.29
N ALA A 74 1.26 -25.88 12.05
CA ALA A 74 0.24 -26.46 12.93
C ALA A 74 -0.92 -25.50 13.28
N GLY A 75 -1.41 -24.74 12.30
CA GLY A 75 -2.50 -23.77 12.46
C GLY A 75 -2.09 -22.41 13.00
N HIS A 76 -0.81 -22.19 13.31
CA HIS A 76 -0.34 -20.97 13.95
C HIS A 76 0.06 -19.89 12.93
N LEU A 77 -0.44 -18.67 13.13
CA LEU A 77 0.04 -17.48 12.44
C LEU A 77 1.50 -17.14 12.83
N PRO A 78 2.25 -16.43 11.96
CA PRO A 78 3.56 -15.91 12.33
C PRO A 78 3.46 -14.93 13.50
N SER A 79 4.56 -14.72 14.23
CA SER A 79 4.60 -13.69 15.26
C SER A 79 4.66 -12.31 14.63
N PHE A 80 3.96 -11.34 15.22
CA PHE A 80 4.07 -9.93 14.83
C PHE A 80 5.51 -9.38 14.89
N ARG A 81 6.41 -10.03 15.63
CA ARG A 81 7.82 -9.63 15.73
C ARG A 81 8.69 -10.09 14.57
N ASN A 82 8.29 -11.13 13.84
CA ASN A 82 9.14 -11.78 12.84
C ASN A 82 8.47 -12.09 11.51
N TRP A 83 7.18 -11.77 11.34
CA TRP A 83 6.47 -11.93 10.08
C TRP A 83 7.16 -11.20 8.93
N LEU A 84 7.65 -9.99 9.18
CA LEU A 84 8.22 -9.07 8.19
C LEU A 84 9.75 -9.15 8.10
N TYR A 85 10.42 -9.20 9.24
CA TYR A 85 11.88 -9.25 9.34
C TYR A 85 12.30 -10.06 10.57
N THR A 86 13.39 -10.80 10.48
CA THR A 86 14.17 -11.21 11.68
C THR A 86 15.43 -10.36 11.85
N LYS A 87 15.86 -9.68 10.77
CA LYS A 87 16.91 -8.67 10.73
C LYS A 87 16.31 -7.37 10.19
N ALA A 88 16.22 -6.33 11.02
CA ALA A 88 15.54 -5.08 10.67
C ALA A 88 16.03 -4.51 9.32
N GLY A 89 15.11 -4.31 8.38
CA GLY A 89 15.37 -3.77 7.05
C GLY A 89 15.78 -4.79 5.99
N ASP A 90 15.85 -6.08 6.33
CA ASP A 90 16.04 -7.15 5.35
C ASP A 90 14.78 -8.01 5.19
N LEU A 91 13.88 -7.61 4.27
CA LEU A 91 12.59 -8.30 4.04
C LEU A 91 12.77 -9.79 3.79
N THR A 92 13.93 -10.20 3.25
CA THR A 92 14.20 -11.61 2.92
C THR A 92 14.35 -12.49 4.16
N SER A 93 14.59 -11.87 5.31
CA SER A 93 14.73 -12.53 6.61
C SER A 93 13.40 -12.80 7.32
N GLY A 94 12.28 -12.27 6.82
CA GLY A 94 10.96 -12.41 7.42
C GLY A 94 10.36 -13.80 7.26
N ARG A 95 9.54 -14.23 8.22
CA ARG A 95 8.86 -15.54 8.20
C ARG A 95 7.89 -15.70 7.04
N LEU A 96 7.32 -14.62 6.54
CA LEU A 96 6.42 -14.69 5.38
C LEU A 96 7.13 -14.60 4.02
N PHE A 97 8.40 -14.20 3.96
CA PHE A 97 9.09 -14.01 2.69
C PHE A 97 9.20 -15.27 1.81
N PRO A 98 9.37 -16.49 2.35
CA PRO A 98 9.32 -17.72 1.55
C PRO A 98 7.98 -17.94 0.83
N TYR A 99 6.88 -17.42 1.39
CA TYR A 99 5.53 -17.49 0.82
C TYR A 99 5.21 -16.29 -0.08
N LEU A 100 5.94 -15.19 0.11
CA LEU A 100 5.80 -13.91 -0.59
C LEU A 100 7.17 -13.45 -1.06
N SER A 101 7.77 -14.19 -1.99
CA SER A 101 9.14 -13.97 -2.48
C SER A 101 9.26 -12.75 -3.42
N SER A 102 8.54 -11.67 -3.12
CA SER A 102 8.46 -10.45 -3.90
C SER A 102 8.36 -9.23 -2.98
N LYS A 103 9.47 -8.49 -2.84
CA LYS A 103 9.55 -7.27 -2.01
C LYS A 103 8.47 -6.23 -2.36
N PRO A 104 8.13 -5.98 -3.65
CA PRO A 104 7.08 -5.00 -3.99
C PRO A 104 5.70 -5.28 -3.39
N VAL A 105 5.39 -6.53 -3.00
CA VAL A 105 4.10 -6.88 -2.41
C VAL A 105 3.93 -6.28 -1.01
N TYR A 106 5.02 -6.00 -0.30
CA TYR A 106 4.97 -5.43 1.05
C TYR A 106 4.72 -3.91 1.08
N LEU A 107 4.75 -3.25 -0.08
CA LEU A 107 4.67 -1.80 -0.19
C LEU A 107 3.45 -1.35 -0.98
N CYS A 108 2.67 -0.44 -0.41
CA CYS A 108 1.57 0.22 -1.10
C CYS A 108 2.14 1.18 -2.17
N PRO A 109 1.65 1.18 -3.42
CA PRO A 109 2.14 2.08 -4.45
C PRO A 109 2.00 3.57 -4.10
N THR A 110 0.96 3.95 -3.36
CA THR A 110 0.77 5.32 -2.90
C THR A 110 1.78 5.68 -1.80
N ASP A 111 1.99 4.77 -0.84
CA ASP A 111 3.00 4.97 0.23
C ASP A 111 4.42 5.06 -0.35
N LYS A 112 4.73 4.29 -1.39
CA LYS A 112 6.01 4.36 -2.11
C LYS A 112 6.29 5.78 -2.62
N ILE A 113 5.26 6.44 -3.16
CA ILE A 113 5.37 7.81 -3.67
C ILE A 113 5.54 8.79 -2.50
N GLU A 114 4.79 8.60 -1.42
CA GLU A 114 4.89 9.43 -0.21
C GLU A 114 6.28 9.32 0.45
N LEU A 115 6.84 8.11 0.56
CA LEU A 115 8.16 7.85 1.11
C LEU A 115 9.30 8.45 0.27
N ALA A 116 9.12 8.51 -1.06
CA ALA A 116 10.04 9.18 -1.97
C ALA A 116 9.94 10.72 -1.90
N SER A 117 8.84 11.24 -1.37
CA SER A 117 8.63 12.68 -1.23
C SER A 117 9.43 13.28 -0.06
N LYS A 118 9.60 14.61 -0.06
CA LYS A 118 10.17 15.35 1.09
C LYS A 118 9.18 15.54 2.24
N ARG A 119 7.91 15.15 2.09
CA ARG A 119 6.91 15.27 3.16
C ARG A 119 7.20 14.24 4.25
N ARG A 120 7.24 14.70 5.49
CA ARG A 120 7.28 13.80 6.65
C ARG A 120 5.86 13.28 6.89
N PRO A 121 5.63 11.95 6.90
CA PRO A 121 4.36 11.38 7.34
C PRO A 121 4.08 11.87 8.76
N GLN A 122 2.87 12.36 9.01
CA GLN A 122 2.38 12.56 10.37
C GLN A 122 1.97 11.18 10.92
N ALA A 123 2.98 10.42 11.31
CA ALA A 123 2.83 9.10 11.90
C ALA A 123 3.25 9.13 13.37
N PRO A 124 2.66 8.30 14.22
CA PRO A 124 3.18 8.13 15.57
C PRO A 124 4.64 7.63 15.51
N PRO A 125 5.45 7.91 16.55
CA PRO A 125 6.77 7.32 16.65
C PRO A 125 6.65 5.78 16.65
N PRO A 126 7.66 5.05 16.10
CA PRO A 126 7.65 3.59 16.14
C PRO A 126 7.46 3.12 17.59
N SER A 127 6.56 2.18 17.84
CA SER A 127 6.48 1.54 19.16
C SER A 127 7.40 0.33 19.22
N GLY A 128 8.01 0.09 20.38
CA GLY A 128 8.86 -1.09 20.63
C GLY A 128 10.23 -1.04 19.94
N PHE A 129 10.81 -2.23 19.70
CA PHE A 129 12.19 -2.46 19.26
C PHE A 129 12.55 -2.00 17.82
N GLY A 130 11.68 -1.25 17.13
CA GLY A 130 11.68 -1.18 15.66
C GLY A 130 11.99 0.18 15.06
N SER A 131 13.01 0.90 15.51
CA SER A 131 13.53 2.07 14.77
C SER A 131 14.92 1.75 14.23
N SER A 132 15.14 1.97 12.93
CA SER A 132 16.45 1.77 12.31
C SER A 132 16.84 2.96 11.44
N VAL A 133 18.13 3.04 11.10
CA VAL A 133 18.67 4.08 10.23
C VAL A 133 18.26 3.75 8.80
N GLY A 134 17.23 4.43 8.28
CA GLY A 134 16.78 4.23 6.92
C GLY A 134 15.31 4.54 6.71
N ARG A 135 14.90 4.52 5.43
CA ARG A 135 13.48 4.50 5.07
C ARG A 135 13.02 3.05 5.05
N ARG A 136 11.89 2.78 5.69
CA ARG A 136 11.18 1.50 5.60
C ARG A 136 10.81 1.16 4.16
N ASP A 137 10.69 -0.12 3.87
CA ASP A 137 10.32 -0.67 2.55
C ASP A 137 8.97 -1.43 2.57
N TYR A 138 8.09 -1.09 3.52
CA TYR A 138 6.77 -1.68 3.69
C TYR A 138 5.70 -0.66 4.11
N SER A 139 4.43 -1.02 3.90
CA SER A 139 3.25 -0.18 4.22
C SER A 139 2.20 -0.87 5.09
N TYR A 140 2.29 -2.18 5.23
CA TYR A 140 1.32 -3.00 5.97
C TYR A 140 1.91 -3.41 7.31
N ALA A 141 1.07 -3.45 8.33
CA ALA A 141 1.48 -3.85 9.67
C ALA A 141 0.58 -4.96 10.21
N MET A 142 1.18 -5.87 10.96
CA MET A 142 0.48 -6.95 11.65
C MET A 142 -0.09 -6.47 12.97
N ASN A 143 -1.31 -6.90 13.28
CA ASN A 143 -1.91 -6.71 14.58
C ASN A 143 -1.09 -7.45 15.66
N CYS A 144 -0.47 -6.70 16.56
CA CYS A 144 0.31 -7.28 17.66
C CYS A 144 -0.57 -7.99 18.69
N GLY A 145 -1.87 -7.69 18.77
CA GLY A 145 -2.84 -8.38 19.62
C GLY A 145 -3.04 -9.86 19.29
N ILE A 146 -2.58 -10.32 18.11
CA ILE A 146 -2.53 -11.74 17.75
C ILE A 146 -1.58 -12.53 18.65
N CYS A 147 -0.66 -11.88 19.39
CA CYS A 147 0.19 -12.58 20.35
C CYS A 147 -0.59 -13.32 21.47
N HIS A 148 -1.87 -12.99 21.66
CA HIS A 148 -2.74 -13.64 22.65
C HIS A 148 -3.38 -14.94 22.14
N ALA A 149 -3.43 -15.17 20.83
CA ALA A 149 -3.69 -16.48 20.23
C ALA A 149 -3.23 -16.48 18.77
N THR A 150 -2.33 -17.40 18.44
CA THR A 150 -1.80 -17.54 17.08
C THR A 150 -2.46 -18.67 16.31
N ASP A 151 -3.05 -19.65 17.00
CA ASP A 151 -3.85 -20.71 16.39
C ASP A 151 -5.16 -20.15 15.84
N LEU A 152 -5.32 -20.17 14.52
CA LEU A 152 -6.51 -19.69 13.81
C LEU A 152 -7.80 -20.38 14.29
N SER A 153 -7.73 -21.63 14.74
CA SER A 153 -8.90 -22.39 15.19
C SER A 153 -9.52 -21.85 16.49
N SER A 154 -8.73 -21.11 17.28
CA SER A 154 -9.17 -20.52 18.55
C SER A 154 -9.86 -19.15 18.40
N PHE A 155 -9.92 -18.61 17.18
CA PHE A 155 -10.43 -17.25 16.96
C PHE A 155 -11.96 -17.24 17.11
N LEU A 156 -12.46 -16.41 18.04
CA LEU A 156 -13.88 -16.40 18.37
C LEU A 156 -14.76 -15.75 17.29
N GLU A 157 -14.29 -14.65 16.69
CA GLU A 157 -15.00 -13.97 15.59
C GLU A 157 -13.99 -13.57 14.51
N PRO A 158 -13.58 -14.50 13.62
CA PRO A 158 -12.54 -14.24 12.61
C PRO A 158 -12.88 -13.08 11.68
N THR A 159 -14.16 -12.91 11.34
CA THR A 159 -14.69 -11.82 10.50
C THR A 159 -14.55 -10.43 11.14
N ARG A 160 -14.31 -10.35 12.45
CA ARG A 160 -14.18 -9.07 13.18
C ARG A 160 -12.79 -8.85 13.74
N THR A 161 -11.89 -9.82 13.60
CA THR A 161 -10.55 -9.78 14.16
C THR A 161 -9.56 -9.30 13.11
N LEU A 162 -8.91 -8.16 13.33
CA LEU A 162 -7.90 -7.60 12.44
C LEU A 162 -6.64 -8.48 12.42
N VAL A 163 -6.08 -8.75 11.25
CA VAL A 163 -4.76 -9.39 11.11
C VAL A 163 -3.71 -8.45 10.56
N TYR A 164 -3.97 -7.84 9.40
CA TYR A 164 -3.08 -6.83 8.82
C TYR A 164 -3.86 -5.60 8.41
N MET A 165 -3.22 -4.43 8.42
CA MET A 165 -3.78 -3.24 7.78
C MET A 165 -2.71 -2.39 7.11
N GLU A 166 -3.16 -1.56 6.18
CA GLU A 166 -2.41 -0.38 5.76
C GLU A 166 -2.21 0.55 6.96
N ALA A 167 -1.00 0.56 7.48
CA ALA A 167 -0.67 1.30 8.68
C ALA A 167 -0.07 2.66 8.34
N ASN A 168 -0.39 3.66 9.16
CA ASN A 168 0.28 4.95 9.12
C ASN A 168 1.53 4.88 9.99
N LEU A 169 2.67 4.65 9.34
CA LEU A 169 3.94 4.34 10.01
C LEU A 169 4.97 5.46 9.82
N ALA A 170 5.85 5.63 10.79
CA ALA A 170 6.99 6.54 10.67
C ALA A 170 7.95 6.08 9.57
N THR A 171 8.68 7.00 8.94
CA THR A 171 9.57 6.67 7.81
C THR A 171 10.65 5.66 8.17
N ASN A 172 11.04 5.62 9.44
CA ASN A 172 12.04 4.73 10.03
C ASN A 172 11.41 3.64 10.91
N ASP A 173 10.13 3.33 10.71
CA ASP A 173 9.49 2.20 11.38
C ASP A 173 10.00 0.89 10.77
N TYR A 174 10.47 -0.02 11.63
CA TYR A 174 10.87 -1.39 11.34
C TYR A 174 10.20 -2.38 12.30
N SER A 175 9.14 -1.95 12.97
CA SER A 175 8.37 -2.77 13.91
C SER A 175 7.40 -3.71 13.19
N GLY A 176 6.91 -3.30 12.01
CA GLY A 176 5.94 -4.06 11.24
C GLY A 176 4.61 -4.26 11.97
N GLN A 177 4.27 -3.43 12.96
CA GLN A 177 3.19 -3.74 13.90
C GLN A 177 2.20 -2.59 14.10
N VAL A 178 0.96 -2.97 14.37
CA VAL A 178 -0.14 -2.10 14.82
C VAL A 178 -0.81 -2.74 16.01
N GLY A 179 -1.46 -1.96 16.87
CA GLY A 179 -2.03 -2.52 18.08
C GLY A 179 -3.10 -1.67 18.76
N PRO A 180 -3.70 -2.23 19.82
CA PRO A 180 -4.75 -1.57 20.60
C PRO A 180 -4.23 -0.35 21.39
N THR A 181 -2.91 -0.26 21.60
CA THR A 181 -2.27 0.85 22.31
C THR A 181 -2.22 2.11 21.43
N ILE A 182 -2.45 3.28 22.04
CA ILE A 182 -2.59 4.57 21.35
C ILE A 182 -1.39 4.88 20.42
N GLN A 183 -0.19 4.42 20.79
CA GLN A 183 1.05 4.69 20.05
C GLN A 183 1.12 3.96 18.69
N VAL A 184 0.41 2.85 18.49
CA VAL A 184 0.42 2.09 17.22
C VAL A 184 -0.96 1.84 16.62
N ARG A 185 -1.94 2.61 17.09
CA ARG A 185 -3.33 2.50 16.66
C ARG A 185 -3.65 3.43 15.49
N SER A 186 -2.91 3.34 14.37
CA SER A 186 -3.12 4.23 13.22
C SER A 186 -3.24 3.50 11.87
N ILE A 187 -4.41 3.63 11.24
CA ILE A 187 -4.64 3.23 9.85
C ILE A 187 -4.23 4.37 8.91
N ALA A 188 -3.65 4.04 7.75
CA ALA A 188 -3.35 4.99 6.70
C ALA A 188 -4.51 5.11 5.71
N LEU A 189 -4.93 6.35 5.42
CA LEU A 189 -6.07 6.66 4.56
C LEU A 189 -5.62 7.06 3.15
N ARG A 190 -4.79 6.21 2.51
CA ARG A 190 -4.09 6.53 1.25
C ARG A 190 -4.98 6.58 0.01
N HIS A 191 -6.13 5.90 0.05
CA HIS A 191 -6.95 5.66 -1.14
C HIS A 191 -8.32 6.34 -1.02
N GLY A 192 -8.40 7.61 -1.42
CA GLY A 192 -9.65 8.37 -1.36
C GLY A 192 -10.18 8.56 0.06
N ASN A 193 -9.30 8.89 1.01
CA ASN A 193 -9.59 9.04 2.44
C ASN A 193 -10.09 7.74 3.10
N ARG A 194 -9.66 6.59 2.57
CA ARG A 194 -9.96 5.26 3.10
C ARG A 194 -8.68 4.42 3.19
N GLY A 195 -8.66 3.53 4.17
CA GLY A 195 -7.61 2.53 4.36
C GLY A 195 -8.18 1.13 4.25
N HIS A 196 -7.29 0.16 4.02
CA HIS A 196 -7.66 -1.25 3.89
C HIS A 196 -7.06 -2.08 5.01
N ALA A 197 -7.83 -3.06 5.46
CA ALA A 197 -7.46 -4.04 6.46
C ALA A 197 -7.90 -5.43 6.01
N ILE A 198 -7.21 -6.47 6.47
CA ILE A 198 -7.60 -7.86 6.27
C ILE A 198 -7.94 -8.48 7.62
N MET A 199 -9.11 -9.11 7.67
CA MET A 199 -9.60 -9.81 8.85
C MET A 199 -9.10 -11.26 8.86
N ALA A 200 -9.31 -11.99 9.95
CA ALA A 200 -8.74 -13.31 10.15
C ALA A 200 -9.33 -14.41 9.25
N ASP A 201 -10.50 -14.18 8.68
CA ASP A 201 -11.08 -14.99 7.60
C ASP A 201 -10.65 -14.52 6.18
N ASN A 202 -9.60 -13.70 6.08
CA ASN A 202 -9.01 -13.18 4.85
C ASN A 202 -9.89 -12.23 4.02
N HIS A 203 -11.03 -11.76 4.52
CA HIS A 203 -11.76 -10.71 3.81
C HIS A 203 -11.13 -9.33 4.03
N ILE A 204 -11.18 -8.49 3.00
CA ILE A 204 -10.67 -7.13 3.05
C ILE A 204 -11.80 -6.20 3.48
N VAL A 205 -11.55 -5.43 4.53
CA VAL A 205 -12.42 -4.34 4.97
C VAL A 205 -11.80 -3.02 4.53
N LYS A 206 -12.61 -2.16 3.92
CA LYS A 206 -12.27 -0.78 3.60
C LYS A 206 -12.95 0.13 4.61
N MET A 207 -12.19 1.01 5.25
CA MET A 207 -12.71 1.89 6.30
C MET A 207 -12.30 3.34 6.06
N ASP A 208 -13.21 4.27 6.34
CA ASP A 208 -12.87 5.66 6.59
C ASP A 208 -12.34 5.88 8.03
N LYS A 209 -11.92 7.11 8.33
CA LYS A 209 -11.39 7.48 9.65
C LYS A 209 -12.36 7.15 10.79
N LYS A 210 -13.65 7.48 10.63
CA LYS A 210 -14.66 7.34 11.69
C LYS A 210 -14.99 5.86 11.92
N GLU A 211 -15.11 5.09 10.83
CA GLU A 211 -15.30 3.63 10.88
C GLU A 211 -14.15 2.96 11.61
N TYR A 212 -12.90 3.29 11.25
CA TYR A 212 -11.73 2.78 11.95
C TYR A 212 -11.73 3.18 13.43
N GLU A 213 -11.97 4.45 13.76
CA GLU A 213 -11.98 4.92 15.15
C GLU A 213 -12.99 4.16 16.01
N ARG A 214 -14.21 3.89 15.48
CA ARG A 214 -15.23 3.07 16.15
C ARG A 214 -14.77 1.63 16.33
N ASN A 215 -14.34 0.96 15.25
CA ASN A 215 -13.93 -0.44 15.28
C ASN A 215 -12.74 -0.65 16.19
N ALA A 216 -11.78 0.26 16.16
CA ALA A 216 -10.60 0.17 16.97
C ALA A 216 -10.90 0.32 18.47
N GLN A 217 -12.08 0.81 18.88
CA GLN A 217 -12.50 0.79 20.30
C GLN A 217 -13.02 -0.57 20.74
N LEU A 218 -13.24 -1.51 19.83
CA LEU A 218 -13.79 -2.82 20.14
C LEU A 218 -12.68 -3.79 20.53
N LYS A 219 -12.87 -4.53 21.63
CA LYS A 219 -11.94 -5.58 22.04
C LYS A 219 -11.70 -6.60 20.93
N ARG A 220 -12.78 -7.08 20.29
CA ARG A 220 -12.72 -8.11 19.24
C ARG A 220 -11.96 -7.66 17.99
N PHE A 221 -11.89 -6.36 17.72
CA PHE A 221 -11.12 -5.86 16.58
C PHE A 221 -9.63 -6.15 16.70
N TRP A 222 -9.09 -6.13 17.92
CA TRP A 222 -7.66 -6.34 18.17
C TRP A 222 -7.33 -7.75 18.68
N PHE A 223 -8.23 -8.39 19.41
CA PHE A 223 -7.91 -9.63 20.12
C PHE A 223 -8.67 -10.83 19.54
N PRO A 224 -7.97 -11.93 19.24
CA PRO A 224 -8.58 -13.14 18.68
C PRO A 224 -9.45 -13.90 19.69
N THR A 225 -9.13 -13.79 20.98
CA THR A 225 -9.83 -14.46 22.10
C THR A 225 -10.26 -13.42 23.13
N ASP A 226 -10.81 -13.87 24.27
CA ASP A 226 -11.12 -12.99 25.39
C ASP A 226 -9.92 -12.71 26.30
N ASP A 227 -8.83 -13.46 26.14
CA ASP A 227 -7.59 -13.23 26.89
C ASP A 227 -6.83 -12.04 26.30
N THR A 228 -6.67 -11.00 27.12
CA THR A 228 -5.92 -9.79 26.77
C THR A 228 -4.75 -9.56 27.72
N ARG A 229 -4.38 -10.56 28.53
CA ARG A 229 -3.30 -10.47 29.52
C ARG A 229 -1.94 -10.72 28.86
N GLY A 230 -0.93 -9.94 29.23
CA GLY A 230 0.46 -10.12 28.78
C GLY A 230 1.02 -8.96 27.93
N PRO A 231 2.22 -9.11 27.37
CA PRO A 231 2.90 -8.07 26.60
C PRO A 231 2.15 -7.70 25.31
N GLY A 232 1.82 -6.42 25.12
CA GLY A 232 0.97 -5.96 24.01
C GLY A 232 -0.54 -6.01 24.31
N GLY A 233 -0.90 -6.59 25.46
CA GLY A 233 -2.25 -6.57 26.02
C GLY A 233 -2.61 -5.24 26.70
N MET A 234 -3.85 -5.15 27.19
CA MET A 234 -4.31 -3.97 27.94
C MET A 234 -3.85 -4.08 29.40
N GLN A 235 -2.89 -3.24 29.84
CA GLN A 235 -2.74 -2.97 31.28
C GLN A 235 -3.94 -2.13 31.73
N MET A 236 -4.59 -2.56 32.81
CA MET A 236 -5.85 -2.02 33.30
C MET A 236 -5.83 -0.48 33.40
N GLY A 237 -6.72 0.18 32.67
CA GLY A 237 -6.89 1.64 32.75
C GLY A 237 -7.72 2.25 31.63
N ASN A 238 -7.67 1.70 30.41
CA ASN A 238 -8.51 2.12 29.29
C ASN A 238 -9.14 0.89 28.62
N SER A 239 -10.33 0.51 29.07
CA SER A 239 -11.06 -0.62 28.52
C SER A 239 -11.58 -0.30 27.12
N LEU A 240 -11.12 -1.05 26.12
CA LEU A 240 -11.87 -1.22 24.88
C LEU A 240 -13.30 -1.67 25.22
N LYS A 241 -14.27 -1.19 24.45
CA LYS A 241 -15.67 -1.59 24.55
C LYS A 241 -15.90 -3.02 24.07
#